data_AF-A0A672PWN1-F1
#
_entry.id   AF-A0A672PWN1-F1
#
_cell.length_a   1.000
_cell.length_b   1.000
_cell.length_c   1.000
_cell.angle_alpha   90.00
_cell.angle_beta   90.00
_cell.angle_gamma   90.00
#
_symmetry.space_group_name_H-M   'P 1'
#
loop_
_entity.id
_entity.type
_entity.pdbx_description
1 polymer ?
#
loop_
_entity_poly.entity_id
_entity_poly.type
_entity_poly.pdbx_seq_one_letter_code
_entity_poly.pdbx_strand_id
1 'polypeptide(L)'
;MSNLLSETFTNAFAKVRLSSDRVLKRFIRLINLIMNFAVRVLQLFLVTLLYFSAVKSAYIPREGGRSTYDVVPFMEVYNKSLCRPREVLVEIHQEYPDDIEHIFIPSCVVLTRCAGCCNDEMMECTPTVTYNITLEIKRLKPLRHQGEFFMSFAEHSECQCRLRKDVLEKKKNSQCEPCCSTCSEKRRRLFVQDPETCQCSCKHSEADCRSRQLELNERTCRCDKPRR
;
A
#
# COMPACT_ATOMS: atom_id res chain seq x y z
N MET A 1 -90.44 -46.36 -7.13
CA MET A 1 -89.39 -46.68 -6.14
C MET A 1 -88.09 -45.87 -6.33
N SER A 2 -88.10 -44.74 -7.04
CA SER A 2 -86.88 -43.96 -7.37
C SER A 2 -86.65 -42.72 -6.49
N ASN A 3 -87.67 -42.22 -5.79
CA ASN A 3 -87.61 -40.89 -5.15
C ASN A 3 -87.17 -40.92 -3.67
N LEU A 4 -87.34 -42.05 -2.96
CA LEU A 4 -86.96 -42.15 -1.53
C LEU A 4 -85.46 -42.40 -1.32
N LEU A 5 -84.79 -43.06 -2.28
CA LEU A 5 -83.34 -43.27 -2.25
C LEU A 5 -82.58 -41.97 -2.60
N SER A 6 -83.13 -41.13 -3.47
CA SER A 6 -82.49 -39.87 -3.88
C SER A 6 -82.37 -38.88 -2.72
N GLU A 7 -83.44 -38.68 -1.93
CA GLU A 7 -83.43 -37.74 -0.79
C GLU A 7 -82.56 -38.21 0.39
N THR A 8 -82.44 -39.52 0.60
CA THR A 8 -81.57 -40.07 1.65
C THR A 8 -80.09 -39.99 1.26
N PHE A 9 -79.77 -40.23 -0.01
CA PHE A 9 -78.41 -40.03 -0.53
C PHE A 9 -78.00 -38.56 -0.54
N THR A 10 -78.85 -37.62 -1.00
CA THR A 10 -78.52 -36.18 -1.01
C THR A 10 -78.30 -35.61 0.40
N ASN A 11 -79.10 -36.01 1.39
CA ASN A 11 -78.93 -35.61 2.79
C ASN A 11 -77.68 -36.21 3.44
N ALA A 12 -77.33 -37.46 3.11
CA ALA A 12 -76.08 -38.08 3.57
C ALA A 12 -74.85 -37.39 2.93
N PHE A 13 -74.87 -37.13 1.62
CA PHE A 13 -73.81 -36.39 0.92
C PHE A 13 -73.64 -34.96 1.45
N ALA A 14 -74.73 -34.26 1.78
CA ALA A 14 -74.70 -32.93 2.38
C ALA A 14 -74.06 -32.94 3.78
N LYS A 15 -74.40 -33.93 4.62
CA LYS A 15 -73.82 -34.11 5.97
C LYS A 15 -72.33 -34.49 5.91
N VAL A 16 -71.91 -35.30 4.93
CA VAL A 16 -70.50 -35.62 4.66
C VAL A 16 -69.73 -34.40 4.15
N ARG A 17 -70.32 -33.56 3.27
CA ARG A 17 -69.73 -32.27 2.83
C ARG A 17 -69.56 -31.28 3.98
N LEU A 18 -70.54 -31.11 4.86
CA LEU A 18 -70.48 -30.25 6.05
C LEU A 18 -69.49 -30.75 7.13
N SER A 19 -69.21 -32.04 7.15
CA SER A 19 -68.15 -32.65 7.97
C SER A 19 -66.77 -32.36 7.36
N SER A 20 -66.62 -32.58 6.05
CA SER A 20 -65.39 -32.31 5.30
C SER A 20 -64.98 -30.83 5.33
N ASP A 21 -65.93 -29.90 5.18
CA ASP A 21 -65.65 -28.45 5.21
C ASP A 21 -65.21 -27.96 6.61
N ARG A 22 -65.72 -28.58 7.68
CA ARG A 22 -65.26 -28.34 9.06
C ARG A 22 -63.85 -28.87 9.30
N VAL A 23 -63.55 -30.05 8.76
CA VAL A 23 -62.21 -30.65 8.81
C VAL A 23 -61.22 -29.80 7.99
N LEU A 24 -61.60 -29.38 6.79
CA LEU A 24 -60.81 -28.52 5.92
C LEU A 24 -60.53 -27.14 6.55
N LYS A 25 -61.52 -26.51 7.19
CA LYS A 25 -61.30 -25.25 7.94
C LYS A 25 -60.42 -25.42 9.18
N ARG A 26 -60.34 -26.61 9.78
CA ARG A 26 -59.37 -26.92 10.84
C ARG A 26 -57.97 -27.10 10.26
N PHE A 27 -57.83 -27.80 9.14
CA PHE A 27 -56.55 -27.95 8.43
C PHE A 27 -56.01 -26.61 7.93
N ILE A 28 -56.84 -25.77 7.31
CA ILE A 28 -56.43 -24.43 6.85
C ILE A 28 -55.99 -23.56 8.03
N ARG A 29 -56.69 -23.61 9.17
CA ARG A 29 -56.26 -22.90 10.38
C ARG A 29 -54.92 -23.42 10.90
N LEU A 30 -54.71 -24.73 10.88
CA LEU A 30 -53.44 -25.34 11.29
C LEU A 30 -52.30 -24.92 10.34
N ILE A 31 -52.54 -24.93 9.03
CA ILE A 31 -51.57 -24.51 8.00
C ILE A 31 -51.24 -23.02 8.18
N ASN A 32 -52.23 -22.16 8.40
CA ASN A 32 -52.00 -20.74 8.65
C ASN A 32 -51.23 -20.50 9.96
N LEU A 33 -51.47 -21.31 10.99
CA LEU A 33 -50.71 -21.25 12.24
C LEU A 33 -49.23 -21.64 12.02
N ILE A 34 -48.99 -22.70 11.25
CA ILE A 34 -47.65 -23.18 10.91
C ILE A 34 -46.91 -22.17 10.02
N MET A 35 -47.59 -21.62 9.01
CA MET A 35 -47.01 -20.61 8.12
C MET A 35 -46.67 -19.33 8.89
N ASN A 36 -47.54 -18.88 9.79
CA ASN A 36 -47.26 -17.72 10.63
C ASN A 36 -46.09 -17.99 11.59
N PHE A 37 -46.00 -19.20 12.16
CA PHE A 37 -44.85 -19.62 12.96
C PHE A 37 -43.56 -19.62 12.15
N ALA A 38 -43.57 -20.16 10.93
CA ALA A 38 -42.42 -20.17 10.03
C ALA A 38 -41.97 -18.75 9.65
N VAL A 39 -42.91 -17.84 9.38
CA VAL A 39 -42.60 -16.42 9.10
C VAL A 39 -41.96 -15.75 10.32
N ARG A 40 -42.47 -16.01 11.53
CA ARG A 40 -41.88 -15.49 12.77
C ARG A 40 -40.46 -16.02 12.99
N VAL A 41 -40.22 -17.31 12.74
CA VAL A 41 -38.88 -17.92 12.84
C VAL A 41 -37.92 -17.33 11.80
N LEU A 42 -38.38 -17.15 10.56
CA LEU A 42 -37.59 -16.53 9.49
C LEU A 42 -37.25 -15.06 9.83
N GLN A 43 -38.20 -14.30 10.38
CA GLN A 43 -37.97 -12.94 10.86
C GLN A 43 -36.92 -12.92 11.98
N LEU A 44 -37.02 -13.82 12.97
CA LEU A 44 -36.03 -13.93 14.03
C LEU A 44 -34.64 -14.27 13.47
N PHE A 45 -34.55 -15.21 12.53
CA PHE A 45 -33.30 -15.57 11.89
C PHE A 45 -32.67 -14.39 11.12
N LEU A 46 -33.47 -13.66 10.34
CA LEU A 46 -33.00 -12.46 9.62
C LEU A 46 -32.51 -11.37 10.59
N VAL A 47 -33.23 -11.12 11.68
CA VAL A 47 -32.81 -10.17 12.72
C VAL A 47 -31.49 -10.60 13.36
N THR A 48 -31.31 -11.91 13.64
CA THR A 48 -30.03 -12.41 14.18
C THR A 48 -28.88 -12.26 13.19
N LEU A 49 -29.10 -12.52 11.89
CA LEU A 49 -28.07 -12.33 10.87
C LEU A 49 -27.66 -10.85 10.73
N LEU A 50 -28.64 -9.94 10.76
CA LEU A 50 -28.39 -8.50 10.73
C LEU A 50 -27.65 -8.03 12.00
N TYR A 51 -27.96 -8.61 13.15
CA TYR A 51 -27.22 -8.34 14.38
C TYR A 51 -25.77 -8.83 14.28
N PHE A 52 -25.54 -10.05 13.79
CA PHE A 52 -24.19 -10.58 13.62
C PHE A 52 -23.37 -9.81 12.58
N SER A 53 -23.96 -9.34 11.49
CA SER A 53 -23.27 -8.50 10.50
C SER A 53 -22.95 -7.12 11.07
N ALA A 54 -23.85 -6.53 11.86
CA ALA A 54 -23.59 -5.27 12.57
C ALA A 54 -22.47 -5.43 13.61
N VAL A 55 -22.46 -6.53 14.38
CA VAL A 55 -21.39 -6.83 15.36
C VAL A 55 -20.04 -7.07 14.68
N LYS A 56 -20.03 -7.69 13.49
CA LYS A 56 -18.79 -7.89 12.72
C LYS A 56 -18.24 -6.59 12.13
N SER A 57 -19.11 -5.69 11.66
CA SER A 57 -18.70 -4.34 11.22
C SER A 57 -18.35 -3.40 12.37
N ALA A 58 -18.89 -3.66 13.58
CA ALA A 58 -18.61 -2.90 14.79
C ALA A 58 -17.53 -3.54 15.68
N TYR A 59 -16.80 -4.56 15.21
CA TYR A 59 -15.54 -4.99 15.82
C TYR A 59 -14.48 -3.93 15.56
N ILE A 60 -14.66 -2.77 16.20
CA ILE A 60 -13.58 -1.87 16.54
C ILE A 60 -12.72 -2.69 17.52
N PRO A 61 -11.43 -2.94 17.24
CA PRO A 61 -10.57 -3.61 18.20
C PRO A 61 -10.72 -2.83 19.50
N ARG A 62 -11.22 -3.48 20.55
CA ARG A 62 -11.29 -2.83 21.85
C ARG A 62 -9.86 -2.42 22.17
N GLU A 63 -9.62 -1.11 22.25
CA GLU A 63 -8.64 -0.53 23.14
C GLU A 63 -9.10 -0.86 24.58
N GLY A 64 -9.14 -2.15 24.92
CA GLY A 64 -8.93 -2.56 26.29
C GLY A 64 -7.55 -2.03 26.59
N GLY A 65 -7.48 -1.05 27.50
CA GLY A 65 -6.23 -0.40 27.87
C GLY A 65 -5.16 -1.47 28.00
N ARG A 66 -4.22 -1.46 27.04
CA ARG A 66 -3.12 -2.42 27.01
C ARG A 66 -2.46 -2.34 28.37
N SER A 67 -2.45 -3.47 29.08
CA SER A 67 -1.72 -3.56 30.33
C SER A 67 -0.28 -3.14 30.03
N THR A 68 0.37 -2.40 30.92
CA THR A 68 1.74 -1.87 30.71
C THR A 68 2.80 -2.97 30.52
N TYR A 69 2.39 -4.24 30.49
CA TYR A 69 3.21 -5.45 30.38
C TYR A 69 2.83 -6.37 29.20
N ASP A 70 1.89 -5.97 28.33
CA ASP A 70 1.51 -6.81 27.19
C ASP A 70 2.58 -6.75 26.08
N VAL A 71 3.42 -7.78 26.02
CA VAL A 71 4.42 -7.93 24.96
C VAL A 71 3.73 -8.30 23.65
N VAL A 72 3.91 -7.46 22.63
CA VAL A 72 3.43 -7.76 21.27
C VAL A 72 4.21 -8.95 20.70
N PRO A 73 3.54 -10.04 20.27
CA PRO A 73 4.23 -11.21 19.73
C PRO A 73 5.10 -10.87 18.51
N PHE A 74 6.24 -11.56 18.36
CA PHE A 74 7.18 -11.34 17.25
C PHE A 74 6.51 -11.36 15.87
N MET A 75 5.67 -12.37 15.59
CA MET A 75 4.99 -12.48 14.30
C MET A 75 4.04 -11.31 14.04
N GLU A 76 3.43 -10.74 15.07
CA GLU A 76 2.60 -9.54 14.93
C GLU A 76 3.47 -8.33 14.58
N VAL A 77 4.59 -8.14 15.27
CA VAL A 77 5.55 -7.07 14.98
C VAL A 77 6.07 -7.18 13.54
N TYR A 78 6.56 -8.36 13.16
CA TYR A 78 7.08 -8.64 11.83
C TYR A 78 6.04 -8.36 10.74
N ASN A 79 4.84 -8.93 10.87
CA ASN A 79 3.78 -8.73 9.87
C ASN A 79 3.31 -7.26 9.80
N LYS A 80 3.31 -6.56 10.94
CA LYS A 80 2.97 -5.14 10.99
C LYS A 80 4.08 -4.24 10.51
N SER A 81 5.34 -4.68 10.47
CA SER A 81 6.47 -3.87 10.02
C SER A 81 6.85 -4.11 8.55
N LEU A 82 6.34 -5.16 7.89
CA LEU A 82 6.61 -5.45 6.48
C LEU A 82 6.38 -4.25 5.53
N CYS A 83 7.26 -4.12 4.53
CA CYS A 83 7.16 -3.16 3.43
C CYS A 83 5.82 -3.30 2.68
N ARG A 84 4.98 -2.26 2.76
CA ARG A 84 3.67 -2.20 2.07
C ARG A 84 3.20 -0.75 1.91
N PRO A 85 2.17 -0.48 1.08
CA PRO A 85 1.49 0.81 1.06
C PRO A 85 0.87 1.13 2.43
N ARG A 86 1.12 2.35 2.94
CA ARG A 86 0.60 2.84 4.23
C ARG A 86 0.27 4.33 4.12
N GLU A 87 -0.72 4.74 4.88
CA GLU A 87 -1.01 6.15 5.10
C GLU A 87 0.11 6.79 5.92
N VAL A 88 0.71 7.84 5.37
CA VAL A 88 1.73 8.65 6.03
C VAL A 88 1.40 10.12 5.86
N LEU A 89 1.81 10.94 6.82
CA LEU A 89 1.72 12.38 6.71
C LEU A 89 2.90 12.90 5.89
N VAL A 90 2.60 13.56 4.78
CA VAL A 90 3.58 14.19 3.88
C VAL A 90 3.42 15.69 3.95
N GLU A 91 4.50 16.40 4.22
CA GLU A 91 4.53 17.87 4.21
C GLU A 91 4.49 18.39 2.78
N ILE A 92 3.56 19.31 2.50
CA ILE A 92 3.33 19.80 1.13
C ILE A 92 4.56 20.55 0.58
N HIS A 93 5.27 21.28 1.44
CA HIS A 93 6.47 22.05 1.06
C HIS A 93 7.63 21.17 0.58
N GLN A 94 7.72 19.91 1.04
CA GLN A 94 8.77 18.99 0.61
C GLN A 94 8.51 18.43 -0.79
N GLU A 95 7.24 18.28 -1.16
CA GLU A 95 6.83 17.80 -2.49
C GLU A 95 6.88 18.92 -3.55
N TYR A 96 6.64 20.17 -3.13
CA TYR A 96 6.65 21.35 -4.00
C TYR A 96 7.61 22.44 -3.48
N PRO A 97 8.92 22.23 -3.57
CA PRO A 97 9.91 23.20 -3.08
C PRO A 97 9.87 24.53 -3.85
N ASP A 98 9.38 24.54 -5.08
CA ASP A 98 9.35 25.73 -5.94
C ASP A 98 8.28 26.77 -5.50
N ASP A 99 7.31 26.38 -4.64
CA ASP A 99 6.19 27.22 -4.21
C ASP A 99 6.43 27.95 -2.87
N ILE A 100 7.62 28.53 -2.68
CA ILE A 100 8.12 29.07 -1.40
C ILE A 100 7.27 30.23 -0.82
N GLU A 101 6.56 31.01 -1.65
CA GLU A 101 5.84 32.22 -1.20
C GLU A 101 4.47 31.96 -0.55
N HIS A 102 4.13 30.71 -0.22
CA HIS A 102 2.77 30.31 0.12
C HIS A 102 2.69 29.50 1.40
N ILE A 103 1.66 29.79 2.19
CA ILE A 103 1.29 28.95 3.34
C ILE A 103 0.17 28.04 2.88
N PHE A 104 0.36 26.72 3.01
CA PHE A 104 -0.65 25.72 2.71
C PHE A 104 -1.48 25.37 3.95
N ILE A 105 -2.79 25.26 3.77
CA ILE A 105 -3.73 24.76 4.78
C ILE A 105 -4.50 23.57 4.18
N PRO A 106 -4.32 22.35 4.71
CA PRO A 106 -3.37 21.97 5.77
C PRO A 106 -1.90 22.05 5.30
N SER A 107 -0.95 22.03 6.25
CA SER A 107 0.50 22.02 5.93
C SER A 107 1.03 20.64 5.52
N CYS A 108 0.31 19.59 5.89
CA CYS A 108 0.58 18.20 5.53
C CYS A 108 -0.71 17.49 5.10
N VAL A 109 -0.56 16.46 4.28
CA VAL A 109 -1.65 15.63 3.76
C VAL A 109 -1.37 14.17 4.05
N VAL A 110 -2.43 13.38 4.20
CA VAL A 110 -2.33 11.92 4.33
C VAL A 110 -2.24 11.34 2.92
N LEU A 111 -1.14 10.65 2.63
CA LEU A 111 -0.92 9.97 1.35
C LEU A 111 -0.54 8.52 1.59
N THR A 112 -0.92 7.66 0.67
CA THR A 112 -0.46 6.29 0.62
C THR A 112 0.96 6.24 0.06
N ARG A 113 1.94 5.93 0.90
CA ARG A 113 3.35 5.76 0.50
C ARG A 113 3.87 4.39 0.93
N CYS A 114 4.97 3.99 0.32
CA CYS A 114 5.64 2.75 0.70
C CYS A 114 6.37 2.96 2.02
N ALA A 115 6.00 2.16 3.02
CA ALA A 115 6.60 2.23 4.34
C ALA A 115 6.66 0.84 4.99
N GLY A 116 7.67 0.66 5.84
CA GLY A 116 7.98 -0.60 6.50
C GLY A 116 9.46 -0.96 6.35
N CYS A 117 9.83 -2.09 6.94
CA CYS A 117 11.18 -2.62 6.88
C CYS A 117 11.30 -3.76 5.85
N CYS A 118 12.51 -3.92 5.35
CA CYS A 118 12.97 -5.11 4.62
C CYS A 118 13.85 -5.95 5.55
N ASN A 119 14.08 -7.22 5.18
CA ASN A 119 14.84 -8.15 6.01
C ASN A 119 16.36 -7.87 6.04
N ASP A 120 16.85 -7.08 5.08
CA ASP A 120 18.27 -6.75 4.93
C ASP A 120 18.42 -5.23 4.88
N GLU A 121 19.41 -4.69 5.60
CA GLU A 121 19.73 -3.26 5.66
C GLU A 121 20.21 -2.71 4.31
N MET A 122 20.75 -3.57 3.44
CA MET A 122 21.13 -3.22 2.06
C MET A 122 19.91 -3.02 1.15
N MET A 123 18.71 -3.36 1.62
CA MET A 123 17.45 -3.21 0.89
C MET A 123 16.68 -1.98 1.36
N GLU A 124 15.84 -1.46 0.48
CA GLU A 124 14.96 -0.32 0.71
C GLU A 124 13.56 -0.63 0.17
N CYS A 125 12.54 -0.17 0.89
CA CYS A 125 11.14 -0.32 0.51
C CYS A 125 10.79 0.74 -0.54
N THR A 126 10.64 0.33 -1.79
CA THR A 126 10.42 1.25 -2.93
C THR A 126 9.09 0.96 -3.63
N PRO A 127 8.45 1.97 -4.24
CA PRO A 127 7.25 1.73 -5.03
C PRO A 127 7.54 0.93 -6.30
N THR A 128 6.61 0.05 -6.66
CA THR A 128 6.59 -0.62 -7.98
C THR A 128 5.58 0.06 -8.90
N VAL A 129 4.45 0.52 -8.35
CA VAL A 129 3.38 1.18 -9.08
C VAL A 129 2.95 2.43 -8.31
N THR A 130 2.82 3.53 -9.04
CA THR A 130 2.41 4.84 -8.51
C THR A 130 1.29 5.43 -9.35
N TYR A 131 0.39 6.18 -8.72
CA TYR A 131 -0.66 6.95 -9.39
C TYR A 131 -0.80 8.32 -8.74
N ASN A 132 -1.35 9.28 -9.47
CA ASN A 132 -1.55 10.62 -8.94
C ASN A 132 -2.97 10.80 -8.44
N ILE A 133 -3.10 11.45 -7.30
CA ILE A 133 -4.38 11.94 -6.77
C ILE A 133 -4.38 13.45 -6.78
N THR A 134 -5.57 14.04 -6.79
CA THR A 134 -5.73 15.50 -6.70
C THR A 134 -6.40 15.84 -5.40
N LEU A 135 -5.76 16.67 -4.59
CA LEU A 135 -6.25 17.13 -3.30
C LEU A 135 -6.57 18.62 -3.36
N GLU A 136 -7.61 19.00 -2.62
CA GLU A 136 -8.00 20.39 -2.45
C GLU A 136 -7.26 20.98 -1.24
N ILE A 137 -6.47 22.02 -1.49
CA ILE A 137 -5.60 22.67 -0.51
C ILE A 137 -5.82 24.17 -0.57
N LYS A 138 -5.90 24.82 0.58
CA LYS A 138 -5.96 26.28 0.64
C LYS A 138 -4.56 26.85 0.56
N ARG A 139 -4.35 27.77 -0.39
CA ARG A 139 -3.09 28.48 -0.58
C ARG A 139 -3.26 29.92 -0.10
N LEU A 140 -2.52 30.31 0.92
CA LEU A 140 -2.53 31.67 1.44
C LEU A 140 -1.33 32.44 0.89
N LYS A 141 -1.60 33.54 0.18
CA LYS A 141 -0.61 34.57 -0.14
C LYS A 141 -0.70 35.68 0.91
N PRO A 142 0.42 36.15 1.49
CA PRO A 142 0.40 37.22 2.49
C PRO A 142 -0.32 38.51 2.05
N LEU A 143 -0.40 38.77 0.73
CA LEU A 143 -0.90 40.03 0.15
C LEU A 143 -2.05 39.87 -0.86
N ARG A 144 -2.59 38.66 -1.10
CA ARG A 144 -3.67 38.43 -2.09
C ARG A 144 -4.70 37.42 -1.57
N HIS A 145 -5.92 37.53 -2.11
CA HIS A 145 -7.08 36.71 -1.74
C HIS A 145 -6.79 35.20 -1.69
N GLN A 146 -7.44 34.56 -0.73
CA GLN A 146 -7.45 33.12 -0.49
C GLN A 146 -8.29 32.42 -1.56
N GLY A 147 -7.86 31.23 -1.98
CA GLY A 147 -8.62 30.36 -2.88
C GLY A 147 -8.36 28.89 -2.60
N GLU A 148 -9.35 28.06 -2.89
CA GLU A 148 -9.22 26.61 -2.94
C GLU A 148 -8.43 26.25 -4.21
N PHE A 149 -7.35 25.49 -4.03
CA PHE A 149 -6.43 25.13 -5.10
C PHE A 149 -6.29 23.61 -5.16
N PHE A 150 -6.22 23.07 -6.38
CA PHE A 150 -6.05 21.63 -6.60
C PHE A 150 -4.57 21.32 -6.81
N MET A 151 -4.01 20.47 -5.95
CA MET A 151 -2.61 20.00 -6.05
C MET A 151 -2.59 18.50 -6.30
N SER A 152 -1.62 18.02 -7.07
CA SER A 152 -1.59 16.62 -7.52
C SER A 152 -0.42 15.84 -6.92
N PHE A 153 -0.71 14.93 -5.99
CA PHE A 153 0.29 14.17 -5.26
C PHE A 153 0.41 12.75 -5.79
N ALA A 154 1.62 12.19 -5.74
CA ALA A 154 1.85 10.77 -6.06
C ALA A 154 1.55 9.88 -4.85
N GLU A 155 0.74 8.85 -5.05
CA GLU A 155 0.49 7.74 -4.15
C GLU A 155 1.08 6.43 -4.70
N HIS A 156 1.39 5.51 -3.80
CA HIS A 156 1.97 4.20 -4.13
C HIS A 156 0.91 3.11 -3.93
N SER A 157 0.53 2.39 -4.99
CA SER A 157 -0.41 1.27 -4.89
C SER A 157 0.28 -0.05 -4.56
N GLU A 158 1.55 -0.19 -4.91
CA GLU A 158 2.32 -1.42 -4.70
C GLU A 158 3.78 -1.11 -4.31
N CYS A 159 4.35 -1.94 -3.44
CA CYS A 159 5.67 -1.74 -2.85
C CYS A 159 6.49 -3.03 -2.87
N GLN A 160 7.81 -2.90 -3.03
CA GLN A 160 8.74 -4.01 -3.01
C GLN A 160 10.09 -3.61 -2.41
N CYS A 161 10.70 -4.55 -1.67
CA CYS A 161 12.08 -4.42 -1.21
C CYS A 161 13.05 -4.58 -2.39
N ARG A 162 13.87 -3.55 -2.63
CA ARG A 162 14.91 -3.55 -3.67
C ARG A 162 16.26 -3.14 -3.08
N LEU A 163 17.35 -3.53 -3.72
CA LEU A 163 18.69 -3.15 -3.29
C LEU A 163 18.84 -1.63 -3.36
N ARG A 164 19.43 -1.02 -2.33
CA ARG A 164 19.70 0.42 -2.31
C ARG A 164 20.63 0.81 -3.46
N LYS A 165 20.39 2.00 -4.01
CA LYS A 165 21.15 2.52 -5.17
C LYS A 165 22.64 2.71 -4.85
N ASP A 166 22.98 3.16 -3.64
CA ASP A 166 24.37 3.36 -3.22
C ASP A 166 25.16 2.04 -3.11
N VAL A 167 24.49 0.96 -2.70
CA VAL A 167 25.06 -0.39 -2.70
C VAL A 167 25.27 -0.89 -4.13
N LEU A 168 24.33 -0.63 -5.03
CA LEU A 168 24.47 -0.97 -6.44
C LEU A 168 25.63 -0.22 -7.11
N GLU A 169 25.79 1.08 -6.83
CA GLU A 169 26.90 1.89 -7.32
C GLU A 169 28.26 1.43 -6.79
N LYS A 170 28.36 1.12 -5.49
CA LYS A 170 29.57 0.51 -4.91
C LYS A 170 29.89 -0.83 -5.57
N LYS A 171 28.88 -1.65 -5.85
CA LYS A 171 29.08 -2.95 -6.50
C LYS A 171 29.59 -2.78 -7.94
N LYS A 172 29.04 -1.82 -8.70
CA LYS A 172 29.53 -1.46 -10.04
C LYS A 172 30.98 -0.96 -10.00
N ASN A 173 31.32 -0.05 -9.08
CA ASN A 173 32.70 0.41 -8.92
C ASN A 173 33.65 -0.70 -8.46
N SER A 174 33.17 -1.69 -7.68
CA SER A 174 33.97 -2.85 -7.26
C SER A 174 34.12 -3.93 -8.33
N GLN A 175 33.35 -3.85 -9.42
CA GLN A 175 33.44 -4.77 -10.55
C GLN A 175 34.67 -4.47 -11.42
N CYS A 176 35.17 -3.23 -11.40
CA CYS A 176 36.37 -2.83 -12.12
C CYS A 176 37.63 -3.19 -11.32
N GLU A 177 38.62 -3.80 -11.97
CA GLU A 177 39.95 -3.93 -11.38
C GLU A 177 40.61 -2.54 -11.25
N PRO A 178 41.43 -2.32 -10.22
CA PRO A 178 42.14 -1.06 -10.05
C PRO A 178 43.10 -0.82 -11.22
N CYS A 179 43.14 0.41 -11.75
CA CYS A 179 44.01 0.83 -12.85
C CYS A 179 45.50 0.48 -12.69
N CYS A 180 45.95 0.28 -11.45
CA CYS A 180 47.23 -0.33 -11.18
C CYS A 180 47.21 -1.13 -9.87
N SER A 181 47.32 -2.45 -9.98
CA SER A 181 47.34 -3.39 -8.85
C SER A 181 48.66 -3.31 -8.05
N THR A 182 49.80 -3.14 -8.71
CA THR A 182 51.14 -3.15 -8.10
C THR A 182 51.62 -1.77 -7.60
N CYS A 183 50.82 -0.73 -7.80
CA CYS A 183 51.17 0.64 -7.41
C CYS A 183 50.82 0.94 -5.95
N SER A 184 51.63 1.79 -5.31
CA SER A 184 51.31 2.35 -3.98
C SER A 184 50.07 3.26 -4.02
N GLU A 185 49.39 3.42 -2.89
CA GLU A 185 48.18 4.25 -2.80
C GLU A 185 48.39 5.69 -3.32
N LYS A 186 49.56 6.30 -3.02
CA LYS A 186 49.89 7.64 -3.54
C LYS A 186 49.88 7.70 -5.07
N ARG A 187 50.32 6.63 -5.73
CA ARG A 187 50.33 6.57 -7.20
C ARG A 187 48.94 6.23 -7.76
N ARG A 188 48.14 5.40 -7.07
CA ARG A 188 46.77 5.09 -7.49
C ARG A 188 45.89 6.35 -7.63
N ARG A 189 46.10 7.35 -6.79
CA ARG A 189 45.39 8.65 -6.84
C ARG A 189 45.66 9.49 -8.10
N LEU A 190 46.65 9.13 -8.92
CA LEU A 190 46.96 9.81 -10.18
C LEU A 190 46.14 9.27 -11.36
N PHE A 191 45.48 8.13 -11.19
CA PHE A 191 44.59 7.54 -12.18
C PHE A 191 43.14 7.93 -11.89
N VAL A 192 42.38 8.15 -12.94
CA VAL A 192 40.93 8.33 -12.92
C VAL A 192 40.34 7.15 -13.68
N GLN A 193 39.38 6.46 -13.08
CA GLN A 193 38.70 5.34 -13.70
C GLN A 193 37.27 5.74 -14.02
N ASP A 194 36.85 5.45 -15.25
CA ASP A 194 35.46 5.55 -15.67
C ASP A 194 34.64 4.42 -14.99
N PRO A 195 33.57 4.75 -14.25
CA PRO A 195 32.77 3.75 -13.53
C PRO A 195 31.89 2.86 -14.43
N GLU A 196 31.63 3.26 -15.68
CA GLU A 196 30.82 2.49 -16.63
C GLU A 196 31.68 1.65 -17.58
N THR A 197 32.80 2.20 -18.06
CA THR A 197 33.69 1.52 -19.02
C THR A 197 34.90 0.84 -18.38
N CYS A 198 35.15 1.09 -17.09
CA CYS A 198 36.38 0.73 -16.37
C CYS A 198 37.67 1.30 -17.01
N GLN A 199 37.56 2.25 -17.94
CA GLN A 199 38.72 2.80 -18.64
C GLN A 199 39.55 3.67 -17.70
N CYS A 200 40.86 3.45 -17.71
CA CYS A 200 41.82 4.17 -16.88
C CYS A 200 42.46 5.31 -17.66
N SER A 201 42.39 6.52 -17.13
CA SER A 201 43.03 7.71 -17.66
C SER A 201 43.87 8.42 -16.59
N CYS A 202 44.76 9.31 -17.01
CA CYS A 202 45.55 10.11 -16.09
C CYS A 202 44.77 11.33 -15.61
N LYS A 203 44.89 11.64 -14.32
CA LYS A 203 44.29 12.84 -13.71
C LYS A 203 44.86 14.13 -14.32
N HIS A 204 46.13 14.12 -14.69
CA HIS A 204 46.78 15.24 -15.36
C HIS A 204 46.81 15.00 -16.86
N SER A 205 46.51 16.05 -17.62
CA SER A 205 46.68 16.07 -19.07
C SER A 205 48.13 16.35 -19.45
N GLU A 206 48.47 16.08 -20.71
CA GLU A 206 49.78 16.39 -21.24
C GLU A 206 50.08 17.91 -21.19
N ALA A 207 49.05 18.73 -21.42
CA ALA A 207 49.13 20.19 -21.30
C ALA A 207 49.47 20.63 -19.86
N ASP A 208 48.88 19.97 -18.85
CA ASP A 208 49.16 20.26 -17.43
C ASP A 208 50.63 20.01 -17.09
N CYS A 209 51.22 18.90 -17.56
CA CYS A 209 52.63 18.61 -17.34
C CYS A 209 53.54 19.57 -18.12
N ARG A 210 53.20 19.87 -19.38
CA ARG A 210 53.97 20.79 -20.24
C ARG A 210 54.04 22.21 -19.69
N SER A 211 52.98 22.68 -19.03
CA SER A 211 52.99 23.98 -18.32
C SER A 211 54.10 24.10 -17.27
N ARG A 212 54.58 22.95 -16.76
CA ARG A 212 55.65 22.84 -15.76
C ARG A 212 56.97 22.39 -16.36
N GLN A 213 57.10 22.37 -17.69
CA GLN A 213 58.27 21.88 -18.42
C GLN A 213 58.57 20.39 -18.11
N LEU A 214 57.51 19.61 -17.89
CA LEU A 214 57.56 18.17 -17.63
C LEU A 214 56.78 17.42 -18.72
N GLU A 215 57.08 16.14 -18.89
CA GLU A 215 56.37 15.23 -19.80
C GLU A 215 55.48 14.27 -19.01
N LEU A 216 54.26 14.08 -19.49
CA LEU A 216 53.34 13.12 -18.88
C LEU A 216 53.76 11.70 -19.26
N ASN A 217 54.04 10.89 -18.25
CA ASN A 217 54.23 9.46 -18.41
C ASN A 217 52.87 8.76 -18.29
N GLU A 218 52.24 8.47 -19.42
CA GLU A 218 50.89 7.88 -19.49
C GLU A 218 50.76 6.54 -18.72
N ARG A 219 51.85 5.78 -18.55
CA ARG A 219 51.83 4.51 -17.82
C ARG A 219 51.81 4.69 -16.30
N THR A 220 52.36 5.80 -15.81
CA THR A 220 52.46 6.06 -14.36
C THR A 220 51.65 7.27 -13.90
N CYS A 221 51.06 8.00 -14.85
CA CYS A 221 50.38 9.27 -14.69
C CYS A 221 51.17 10.32 -13.91
N ARG A 222 52.51 10.30 -14.05
CA ARG A 222 53.43 11.27 -13.45
C ARG A 222 53.92 12.25 -14.49
N CYS A 223 54.07 13.51 -14.09
CA CYS A 223 54.84 14.47 -14.86
C CYS A 223 56.32 14.29 -14.50
N ASP A 224 57.08 13.66 -15.39
CA ASP A 224 58.50 13.40 -15.22
C ASP A 224 59.34 14.42 -16.02
N LYS A 225 60.62 14.58 -15.68
CA LYS A 225 61.52 15.40 -16.49
C LYS A 225 61.75 14.71 -17.85
N PRO A 226 61.86 15.47 -18.96
CA PRO A 226 62.20 14.91 -20.26
C PRO A 226 63.50 14.09 -20.16
N ARG A 227 63.47 12.84 -20.64
CA ARG A 227 64.70 12.04 -20.72
C ARG A 227 65.52 12.59 -21.89
N ARG A 228 66.70 13.15 -21.58
CA ARG A 228 67.69 13.55 -22.59
C ARG A 228 68.23 12.35 -23.33
#